data_AF-A0A2N0LAZ2-F1
#
_entry.id   AF-A0A2N0LAZ2-F1
#
_cell.length_a   1.000
_cell.length_b   1.000
_cell.length_c   1.000
_cell.angle_alpha   90.00
_cell.angle_beta   90.00
_cell.angle_gamma   90.00
#
_symmetry.space_group_name_H-M   'P 1'
#
loop_
_entity.id
_entity.type
_entity.pdbx_description
1 polymer ?
#
loop_
_entity_poly.entity_id
_entity_poly.type
_entity_poly.pdbx_seq_one_letter_code
_entity_poly.pdbx_strand_id
1 'polypeptide(L)'
;MSLKVPSAYSSRTAGKLKPYAGYFCGLAAAAIYGGMAVLGKKIATDLASPLIATSFSLLFGLLITAVLFGRNAVKDGARATKSSWIYILASGGASAFGVSCWYLALVEAPVVIVAPIVAVYPLVTIILTAIFLKNIEKVTPKTISGAALVVTGVILVGLGTA
;
A
#
# COMPACT_ATOMS: atom_id res chain seq x y z
N MET A 1 -5.59 21.34 -6.05
CA MET A 1 -4.87 20.89 -7.25
C MET A 1 -5.65 19.74 -7.86
N SER A 2 -6.32 19.96 -8.99
CA SER A 2 -7.26 19.00 -9.58
C SER A 2 -6.49 18.00 -10.45
N LEU A 3 -6.38 16.76 -9.99
CA LEU A 3 -5.83 15.66 -10.78
C LEU A 3 -6.76 15.37 -11.97
N LYS A 4 -6.48 15.98 -13.12
CA LYS A 4 -7.21 15.71 -14.37
C LYS A 4 -6.73 14.38 -14.94
N VAL A 5 -7.36 13.29 -14.51
CA VAL A 5 -7.10 11.95 -15.03
C VAL A 5 -7.55 11.89 -16.51
N PRO A 6 -6.71 11.44 -17.45
CA PRO A 6 -7.10 11.30 -18.85
C PRO A 6 -8.30 10.35 -19.00
N SER A 7 -9.35 10.77 -19.74
CA SER A 7 -10.63 10.03 -19.87
C SER A 7 -10.52 8.65 -20.54
N ALA A 8 -9.35 8.30 -21.08
CA ALA A 8 -9.11 7.04 -21.75
C ALA A 8 -8.93 5.83 -20.82
N TYR A 9 -8.76 6.03 -19.50
CA TYR A 9 -8.60 4.93 -18.53
C TYR A 9 -9.92 4.36 -17.98
N SER A 10 -11.05 5.05 -18.22
CA SER A 10 -12.31 4.79 -17.51
C SER A 10 -13.12 3.60 -18.01
N SER A 11 -12.84 3.01 -19.18
CA SER A 11 -13.82 2.10 -19.81
C SER A 11 -13.32 0.77 -20.37
N ARG A 12 -12.01 0.53 -20.54
CA ARG A 12 -11.54 -0.69 -21.24
C ARG A 12 -11.10 -1.85 -20.35
N THR A 13 -10.88 -1.64 -19.05
CA THR A 13 -10.46 -2.70 -18.12
C THR A 13 -11.53 -3.03 -17.09
N ALA A 14 -12.77 -2.55 -17.27
CA ALA A 14 -13.92 -2.96 -16.49
C ALA A 14 -14.47 -4.32 -16.99
N GLY A 15 -13.58 -5.30 -17.16
CA GLY A 15 -14.02 -6.69 -17.08
C GLY A 15 -14.61 -6.86 -15.68
N LYS A 16 -15.88 -7.24 -15.58
CA LYS A 16 -16.64 -7.37 -14.33
C LYS A 16 -16.01 -8.40 -13.39
N LEU A 17 -14.88 -8.07 -12.75
CA LEU A 17 -14.45 -8.78 -11.56
C LEU A 17 -15.54 -8.54 -10.52
N LYS A 18 -16.25 -9.61 -10.15
CA LYS A 18 -17.27 -9.53 -9.11
C LYS A 18 -16.60 -8.96 -7.85
N PRO A 19 -17.23 -8.01 -7.12
CA PRO A 19 -16.62 -7.33 -5.97
C PRO A 19 -16.01 -8.29 -4.94
N TYR A 20 -16.55 -9.50 -4.84
CA TYR A 20 -16.01 -10.61 -4.03
C TYR A 20 -14.55 -10.99 -4.33
N ALA A 21 -14.11 -10.92 -5.59
CA ALA A 21 -12.72 -11.21 -5.96
C ALA A 21 -11.76 -10.16 -5.35
N GLY A 22 -12.19 -8.89 -5.30
CA GLY A 22 -11.42 -7.82 -4.65
C GLY A 22 -11.28 -8.05 -3.15
N TYR A 23 -12.36 -8.44 -2.47
CA TYR A 23 -12.31 -8.77 -1.03
C TYR A 23 -11.41 -9.97 -0.75
N PHE A 24 -11.47 -11.03 -1.57
CA PHE A 24 -10.60 -12.19 -1.41
C PHE A 24 -9.12 -11.84 -1.61
N CYS A 25 -8.79 -11.09 -2.67
CA CYS A 25 -7.44 -10.61 -2.88
C CYS A 25 -6.95 -9.72 -1.74
N GLY A 26 -7.83 -8.89 -1.17
CA GLY A 26 -7.52 -8.07 0.01
C GLY A 26 -7.19 -8.90 1.25
N LEU A 27 -7.97 -9.95 1.52
CA LEU A 27 -7.71 -10.87 2.62
C LEU A 27 -6.41 -11.67 2.41
N ALA A 28 -6.17 -12.17 1.20
CA ALA A 28 -4.94 -12.86 0.86
C ALA A 28 -3.72 -11.93 1.02
N ALA A 29 -3.84 -10.68 0.57
CA ALA A 29 -2.80 -9.67 0.78
C ALA A 29 -2.56 -9.45 2.28
N ALA A 30 -3.60 -9.25 3.09
CA ALA A 30 -3.45 -9.06 4.53
C ALA A 30 -2.70 -10.23 5.21
N ALA A 31 -3.00 -11.48 4.83
CA ALA A 31 -2.30 -12.65 5.33
C ALA A 31 -0.81 -12.66 4.93
N ILE A 32 -0.51 -12.36 3.65
CA ILE A 32 0.86 -12.29 3.14
C ILE A 32 1.65 -11.17 3.84
N TYR A 33 1.07 -9.98 3.98
CA TYR A 33 1.71 -8.86 4.66
C TYR A 33 1.94 -9.13 6.15
N GLY A 34 1.02 -9.82 6.82
CA GLY A 34 1.21 -10.29 8.20
C GLY A 34 2.40 -11.25 8.33
N GLY A 35 2.49 -12.26 7.46
CA GLY A 35 3.65 -13.18 7.42
C GLY A 35 4.96 -12.45 7.07
N MET A 36 4.90 -11.50 6.15
CA MET A 36 6.05 -10.69 5.75
C MET A 36 6.59 -9.82 6.89
N ALA A 37 5.74 -9.33 7.81
CA ALA A 37 6.21 -8.56 8.96
C ALA A 37 7.11 -9.40 9.89
N VAL A 38 6.73 -10.67 10.12
CA VAL A 38 7.48 -11.62 10.96
C VAL A 38 8.79 -12.03 10.29
N LEU A 39 8.73 -12.47 9.03
CA LEU A 39 9.93 -12.80 8.25
C LEU A 39 10.82 -11.57 8.07
N GLY A 40 10.24 -10.41 7.82
CA GLY A 40 10.92 -9.15 7.60
C GLY A 40 11.75 -8.73 8.80
N LYS A 41 11.22 -8.87 10.03
CA LYS A 41 12.01 -8.69 11.26
C LYS A 41 13.19 -9.65 11.32
N LYS A 42 12.97 -10.94 11.06
CA LYS A 42 14.02 -11.96 11.10
C LYS A 42 15.14 -11.65 10.10
N ILE A 43 14.77 -11.28 8.88
CA ILE A 43 15.72 -10.91 7.81
C ILE A 43 16.48 -9.64 8.18
N ALA A 44 15.77 -8.59 8.58
CA ALA A 44 16.38 -7.28 8.83
C ALA A 44 17.22 -7.21 10.13
N THR A 45 17.03 -8.16 11.05
CA THR A 45 17.81 -8.22 12.31
C THR A 45 19.00 -9.16 12.18
N ASP A 46 18.81 -10.36 11.61
CA ASP A 46 19.82 -11.42 11.68
C ASP A 46 20.56 -11.68 10.36
N LEU A 47 20.02 -11.23 9.22
CA LEU A 47 20.51 -11.64 7.90
C LEU A 47 21.00 -10.48 7.03
N ALA A 48 20.38 -9.30 7.13
CA ALA A 48 20.69 -8.18 6.27
C ALA A 48 20.36 -6.85 6.92
N SER A 49 21.04 -5.77 6.51
CA SER A 49 20.66 -4.42 6.92
C SER A 49 19.27 -4.04 6.36
N PRO A 50 18.54 -3.11 7.02
CA PRO A 50 17.24 -2.61 6.52
C PRO A 50 17.27 -2.12 5.07
N LEU A 51 18.41 -1.56 4.64
CA LEU A 51 18.63 -1.12 3.27
C LEU A 51 18.65 -2.29 2.29
N ILE A 52 19.35 -3.39 2.62
CA ILE A 52 19.39 -4.60 1.79
C ILE A 52 18.00 -5.24 1.73
N ALA A 53 17.34 -5.40 2.89
CA ALA A 53 15.99 -5.98 2.96
C ALA A 53 15.00 -5.19 2.10
N THR A 54 15.00 -3.85 2.20
CA THR A 54 14.13 -3.00 1.40
C THR A 54 14.45 -3.08 -0.09
N SER A 55 15.74 -3.03 -0.45
CA SER A 55 16.16 -3.04 -1.86
C SER A 55 15.75 -4.35 -2.56
N PHE A 56 15.94 -5.50 -1.92
CA PHE A 56 15.53 -6.78 -2.48
C PHE A 56 14.01 -6.93 -2.53
N SER A 57 13.28 -6.48 -1.51
CA SER A 57 11.81 -6.50 -1.53
C SER A 57 11.24 -5.66 -2.68
N LEU A 58 11.79 -4.47 -2.93
CA LEU A 58 11.39 -3.63 -4.06
C LEU A 58 11.80 -4.23 -5.41
N LEU A 59 12.99 -4.83 -5.50
CA LEU A 59 13.45 -5.50 -6.72
C LEU A 59 12.56 -6.69 -7.09
N PHE A 60 12.30 -7.60 -6.16
CA PHE A 60 11.41 -8.74 -6.41
C PHE A 60 9.98 -8.30 -6.66
N GLY A 61 9.49 -7.28 -5.95
CA GLY A 61 8.20 -6.66 -6.22
C GLY A 61 8.10 -6.15 -7.66
N LEU A 62 9.14 -5.46 -8.15
CA LEU A 62 9.22 -5.01 -9.54
C LEU A 62 9.24 -6.20 -10.51
N LEU A 63 10.06 -7.22 -10.27
CA LEU A 63 10.14 -8.39 -11.15
C LEU A 63 8.82 -9.15 -11.25
N ILE A 64 8.18 -9.44 -10.12
CA ILE A 64 6.90 -10.16 -10.07
C ILE A 64 5.82 -9.34 -10.78
N THR A 65 5.72 -8.05 -10.47
CA THR A 65 4.72 -7.18 -11.12
C THR A 65 5.01 -6.96 -12.61
N ALA A 66 6.28 -6.94 -13.03
CA ALA A 66 6.66 -6.88 -14.43
C ALA A 66 6.26 -8.17 -15.19
N VAL A 67 6.38 -9.35 -14.58
CA VAL A 67 5.90 -10.60 -15.18
C VAL A 67 4.38 -10.60 -15.31
N LEU A 68 3.67 -10.15 -14.27
CA LEU A 68 2.21 -10.15 -14.25
C LEU A 68 1.58 -9.08 -15.16
N PHE A 69 2.16 -7.88 -15.20
CA PHE A 69 1.54 -6.69 -15.79
C PHE A 69 2.42 -5.93 -16.80
N GLY A 70 3.67 -6.35 -17.02
CA GLY A 70 4.65 -5.60 -17.80
C GLY A 70 4.24 -5.34 -19.25
N ARG A 71 3.56 -6.30 -19.90
CA ARG A 71 3.04 -6.11 -21.27
C ARG A 71 2.02 -4.98 -21.37
N ASN A 72 1.21 -4.78 -20.34
CA ASN A 72 0.24 -3.70 -20.28
C ASN A 72 0.91 -2.39 -19.86
N ALA A 73 1.85 -2.46 -18.92
CA ALA A 73 2.59 -1.31 -18.43
C ALA A 73 3.36 -0.56 -19.54
N VAL A 74 3.97 -1.28 -20.50
CA VAL A 74 4.66 -0.64 -21.64
C VAL A 74 3.70 0.15 -22.52
N LYS A 75 2.50 -0.39 -22.78
CA LYS A 75 1.48 0.27 -23.61
C LYS A 75 0.91 1.51 -22.91
N ASP A 76 0.72 1.42 -21.59
CA ASP A 76 0.19 2.51 -20.77
C ASP A 76 1.25 3.61 -20.59
N GLY A 77 2.51 3.24 -20.38
CA GLY A 77 3.64 4.17 -20.30
C GLY A 77 3.87 4.97 -21.58
N ALA A 78 3.70 4.34 -22.75
CA ALA A 78 3.77 5.04 -24.04
C ALA A 78 2.66 6.09 -24.24
N ARG A 79 1.54 5.96 -23.50
CA ARG A 79 0.40 6.89 -23.54
C ARG A 79 0.42 7.88 -22.37
N ALA A 80 1.35 7.74 -21.43
CA ALA A 80 1.40 8.55 -20.22
C ALA A 80 1.90 9.97 -20.53
N THR A 81 1.22 10.97 -19.97
CA THR A 81 1.64 12.37 -20.09
C THR A 81 2.81 12.68 -19.14
N LYS A 82 3.55 13.77 -19.39
CA LYS A 82 4.62 14.23 -18.48
C LYS A 82 4.12 14.44 -17.04
N SER A 83 2.89 14.92 -16.87
CA SER A 83 2.28 15.09 -15.54
C SER A 83 2.02 13.74 -14.86
N SER A 84 1.59 12.71 -15.61
CA SER A 84 1.40 11.36 -15.09
C SER A 84 2.71 10.77 -14.53
N TRP A 85 3.84 10.99 -15.21
CA TRP A 85 5.15 10.54 -14.75
C TRP A 85 5.57 11.16 -13.41
N ILE A 86 5.22 12.43 -13.15
CA ILE A 86 5.51 13.07 -11.86
C ILE A 86 4.77 12.34 -10.73
N TYR A 87 3.49 12.01 -10.91
CA TYR A 87 2.73 11.26 -9.90
C TYR A 87 3.24 9.83 -9.72
N ILE A 88 3.66 9.17 -10.80
CA ILE A 88 4.27 7.83 -10.75
C ILE A 88 5.58 7.87 -9.96
N LEU A 89 6.47 8.82 -10.26
CA LEU A 89 7.75 8.97 -9.56
C LEU A 89 7.55 9.36 -8.08
N ALA A 90 6.63 10.28 -7.80
CA ALA A 90 6.30 10.67 -6.43
C ALA A 90 5.73 9.49 -5.63
N SER A 91 4.82 8.71 -6.22
CA SER A 91 4.29 7.50 -5.59
C SER A 91 5.36 6.44 -5.38
N GLY A 92 6.24 6.22 -6.37
CA GLY A 92 7.34 5.25 -6.26
C GLY A 92 8.33 5.64 -5.16
N GLY A 93 8.72 6.92 -5.10
CA GLY A 93 9.58 7.45 -4.05
C GLY A 93 8.95 7.34 -2.65
N ALA A 94 7.66 7.70 -2.52
CA ALA A 94 6.93 7.54 -1.27
C ALA A 94 6.85 6.07 -0.82
N SER A 95 6.60 5.14 -1.76
CA SER A 95 6.59 3.70 -1.47
C SER A 95 7.96 3.20 -1.01
N ALA A 96 9.04 3.56 -1.71
CA ALA A 96 10.39 3.15 -1.33
C ALA A 96 10.79 3.68 0.05
N PHE A 97 10.47 4.95 0.32
CA PHE A 97 10.71 5.58 1.62
C PHE A 97 9.88 4.91 2.73
N GLY A 98 8.59 4.63 2.48
CA GLY A 98 7.69 3.98 3.44
C GLY A 98 8.14 2.56 3.80
N VAL A 99 8.50 1.74 2.81
CA VAL A 99 9.02 0.39 3.05
C VAL A 99 10.35 0.43 3.81
N SER A 100 11.23 1.40 3.51
CA SER A 100 12.48 1.60 4.25
C SER A 100 12.22 1.91 5.72
N CYS A 101 11.32 2.85 6.00
CA CYS A 101 10.92 3.21 7.35
C CYS A 101 10.29 2.02 8.09
N TRP A 102 9.52 1.19 7.40
CA TRP A 102 8.91 0.01 8.00
C TRP A 102 9.95 -1.02 8.40
N TYR A 103 10.92 -1.35 7.54
CA TYR A 103 11.99 -2.28 7.91
C TYR A 103 12.87 -1.72 9.04
N LEU A 104 13.12 -0.41 9.07
CA LEU A 104 13.81 0.24 10.20
C LEU A 104 13.02 0.06 11.50
N ALA A 105 11.72 0.36 11.49
CA ALA A 105 10.86 0.16 12.65
C ALA A 105 10.81 -1.30 13.10
N LEU A 106 10.78 -2.24 12.14
CA LEU A 106 10.88 -3.65 12.45
C LEU A 106 12.19 -3.96 13.16
N VAL A 107 13.36 -3.44 12.76
CA VAL A 107 14.62 -3.69 13.48
C VAL A 107 14.58 -3.14 14.91
N GLU A 108 14.11 -1.92 15.10
CA GLU A 108 14.16 -1.23 16.39
C GLU A 108 13.11 -1.71 17.41
N ALA A 109 11.96 -2.23 16.94
CA ALA A 109 10.83 -2.55 17.82
C ALA A 109 10.26 -3.96 17.57
N PRO A 110 9.50 -4.53 18.54
CA PRO A 110 8.81 -5.80 18.35
C PRO A 110 7.76 -5.75 17.22
N VAL A 111 7.69 -6.80 16.41
CA VAL A 111 6.69 -6.92 15.32
C VAL A 111 5.27 -6.78 15.83
N VAL A 112 5.00 -7.29 17.03
CA VAL A 112 3.66 -7.26 17.66
C VAL A 112 3.20 -5.82 17.96
N ILE A 113 4.13 -4.86 18.07
CA ILE A 113 3.85 -3.44 18.27
C ILE A 113 3.85 -2.70 16.93
N VAL A 114 4.84 -2.96 16.07
CA VAL A 114 4.99 -2.27 14.78
C VAL A 114 3.84 -2.58 13.82
N ALA A 115 3.43 -3.85 13.72
CA ALA A 115 2.42 -4.26 12.74
C ALA A 115 1.04 -3.59 12.98
N PRO A 116 0.51 -3.53 14.21
CA PRO A 116 -0.69 -2.75 14.50
C PRO A 116 -0.53 -1.26 14.18
N ILE A 117 0.58 -0.62 14.57
CA ILE A 117 0.82 0.81 14.29
C ILE A 117 0.77 1.08 12.78
N VAL A 118 1.42 0.24 11.97
CA VAL A 118 1.36 0.37 10.51
C VAL A 118 -0.06 0.15 9.98
N ALA A 119 -0.85 -0.75 10.58
CA ALA A 119 -2.23 -1.02 10.19
C ALA A 119 -3.19 0.18 10.39
N VAL A 120 -2.75 1.29 10.99
CA VAL A 120 -3.50 2.56 11.05
C VAL A 120 -3.49 3.33 9.73
N TYR A 121 -2.62 2.98 8.77
CA TYR A 121 -2.52 3.68 7.48
C TYR A 121 -3.84 3.89 6.73
N PRO A 122 -4.89 3.02 6.82
CA PRO A 122 -6.17 3.29 6.17
C PRO A 122 -6.83 4.60 6.60
N LEU A 123 -6.58 5.10 7.83
CA LEU A 123 -7.02 6.44 8.23
C LEU A 123 -6.40 7.52 7.35
N VAL A 124 -5.07 7.45 7.20
CA VAL A 124 -4.31 8.40 6.39
C VAL A 124 -4.81 8.32 4.96
N THR A 125 -5.05 7.11 4.44
CA THR A 125 -5.67 6.89 3.13
C THR A 125 -7.03 7.58 3.01
N ILE A 126 -7.93 7.44 3.97
CA ILE A 126 -9.26 8.08 3.92
C ILE A 126 -9.15 9.61 3.92
N ILE A 127 -8.27 10.17 4.75
CA ILE A 127 -8.02 11.62 4.79
C ILE A 127 -7.48 12.10 3.44
N LEU A 128 -6.47 11.41 2.88
CA LEU A 128 -5.92 11.74 1.57
C LEU A 128 -6.95 11.57 0.46
N THR A 129 -7.80 10.55 0.53
CA THR A 129 -8.91 10.36 -0.43
C THR A 129 -9.89 11.52 -0.34
N ALA A 130 -10.26 11.96 0.87
CA ALA A 130 -11.12 13.13 1.07
C ALA A 130 -10.51 14.43 0.52
N ILE A 131 -9.18 14.58 0.58
CA ILE A 131 -8.48 15.79 0.11
C ILE A 131 -8.27 15.76 -1.42
N PHE A 132 -7.72 14.66 -1.93
CA PHE A 132 -7.21 14.56 -3.31
C PHE A 132 -8.16 13.84 -4.27
N LEU A 133 -8.95 12.87 -3.78
CA LEU A 133 -9.80 12.01 -4.61
C LEU A 133 -11.30 12.28 -4.43
N LYS A 134 -11.70 13.37 -3.76
CA LYS A 134 -13.12 13.72 -3.52
C LYS A 134 -14.02 13.73 -4.76
N ASN A 135 -13.45 13.94 -5.94
CA ASN A 135 -14.17 13.96 -7.21
C ASN A 135 -14.34 12.57 -7.85
N ILE A 136 -13.62 11.57 -7.35
CA ILE A 136 -13.59 10.19 -7.86
C ILE A 136 -14.25 9.24 -6.86
N GLU A 137 -13.96 9.41 -5.57
CA GLU A 137 -14.41 8.55 -4.49
C GLU A 137 -15.10 9.36 -3.39
N LYS A 138 -16.32 8.95 -3.01
CA LYS A 138 -17.10 9.62 -1.96
C LYS A 138 -16.79 8.99 -0.61
N VAL A 139 -16.14 9.75 0.27
CA VAL A 139 -15.97 9.35 1.68
C VAL A 139 -17.31 9.47 2.38
N THR A 140 -17.89 8.32 2.75
CA THR A 140 -19.21 8.28 3.42
C THR A 140 -19.05 8.26 4.94
N PRO A 141 -20.08 8.67 5.70
CA PRO A 141 -20.08 8.52 7.15
C PRO A 141 -19.83 7.08 7.62
N LYS A 142 -20.31 6.09 6.85
CA LYS A 142 -20.06 4.65 7.13
C LYS A 142 -18.58 4.28 6.98
N THR A 143 -17.89 4.85 5.99
CA THR A 143 -16.46 4.66 5.80
C THR A 143 -15.69 5.24 6.99
N ILE A 144 -16.08 6.43 7.47
CA ILE A 144 -15.45 7.08 8.63
C ILE A 144 -15.68 6.25 9.90
N SER A 145 -16.89 5.77 10.14
CA SER A 145 -17.19 4.94 11.32
C SER A 145 -16.41 3.62 11.31
N GLY A 146 -16.31 2.96 10.15
CA GLY A 146 -15.50 1.75 10.00
C GLY A 146 -14.02 2.00 10.28
N ALA A 147 -13.49 3.12 9.80
CA ALA A 147 -12.11 3.50 10.05
C ALA A 147 -11.82 3.79 11.52
N ALA A 148 -12.75 4.47 12.22
CA ALA A 148 -12.64 4.70 13.66
C ALA A 148 -12.62 3.38 14.46
N LEU A 149 -13.42 2.38 14.05
CA LEU A 149 -13.41 1.05 14.66
C LEU A 149 -12.07 0.33 14.44
N VAL A 150 -11.49 0.40 13.24
CA VAL A 150 -10.16 -0.18 12.96
C VAL A 150 -9.09 0.41 13.87
N VAL A 151 -9.09 1.74 14.04
CA VAL A 151 -8.12 2.46 14.88
C VAL A 151 -8.28 2.08 16.34
N THR A 152 -9.50 2.04 16.81
CA THR A 152 -9.80 1.60 18.19
C THR A 152 -9.27 0.19 18.41
N GLY A 153 -9.49 -0.73 17.45
CA GLY A 153 -8.93 -2.08 17.48
C GLY A 153 -7.40 -2.09 17.53
N VAL A 154 -6.74 -1.29 16.69
CA VAL A 154 -5.27 -1.17 16.71
C VAL A 154 -4.74 -0.63 18.04
N ILE A 155 -5.37 0.40 18.61
CA ILE A 155 -4.99 0.96 19.91
C ILE A 155 -5.12 -0.10 20.99
N LEU A 156 -6.21 -0.86 21.00
CA LEU A 156 -6.41 -1.96 21.95
C LEU A 156 -5.35 -3.06 21.81
N VAL A 157 -5.00 -3.46 20.59
CA VAL A 157 -3.91 -4.42 20.35
C VAL A 157 -2.57 -3.87 20.87
N GLY A 158 -2.27 -2.59 20.60
CA GLY A 158 -1.07 -1.92 21.08
C GLY A 158 -0.99 -1.92 22.61
N LEU A 159 -2.06 -1.51 23.29
CA LEU A 159 -2.15 -1.49 24.75
C LEU A 159 -2.05 -2.88 25.39
N GLY A 160 -2.55 -3.93 24.73
CA GLY A 160 -2.43 -5.30 25.22
C GLY A 160 -1.03 -5.91 25.09
N THR A 161 -0.11 -5.22 24.40
CA THR A 161 1.28 -5.64 24.18
C THR A 161 2.31 -4.77 24.91
N ALA A 162 1.85 -3.72 25.62
CA ALA A 162 2.66 -2.80 26.40
C ALA A 162 2.79 -3.22 27.87
#